data_AF-A0A9R0TGA5-F1
#
_entry.id   AF-A0A9R0TGA5-F1
#
_cell.length_a   1.000
_cell.length_b   1.000
_cell.length_c   1.000
_cell.angle_alpha   90.00
_cell.angle_beta   90.00
_cell.angle_gamma   90.00
#
_symmetry.space_group_name_H-M   'P 1'
#
loop_
_entity.id
_entity.type
_entity.pdbx_description
1 polymer ?
#
loop_
_entity_poly.entity_id
_entity_poly.type
_entity_poly.pdbx_seq_one_letter_code
_entity_poly.pdbx_strand_id
1 'polypeptide(L)'
;MAEVDAAAAAAAGAQAVQLIDGEGEFAGESAERFMTYAGVAGCGLSYAVVAIMGPQSSGKSTLLNLLFGTNFREMDAFRGRSQTTKGIWMARCVGVEPCTVVMDLEGTDGRERGER
;
A
#
# COMPACT_ATOMS: atom_id res chain seq x y z
N MET A 1 -31.88 -1.81 -10.96
CA MET A 1 -30.72 -2.66 -11.31
C MET A 1 -29.43 -1.87 -11.05
N ALA A 2 -29.17 -1.50 -9.80
CA ALA A 2 -28.06 -0.61 -9.41
C ALA A 2 -27.51 -0.94 -8.00
N GLU A 3 -27.59 -2.21 -7.58
CA GLU A 3 -27.12 -2.67 -6.25
C GLU A 3 -25.97 -3.68 -6.36
N VAL A 4 -25.58 -4.10 -7.58
CA VAL A 4 -24.63 -5.21 -7.78
C VAL A 4 -23.17 -4.71 -7.91
N ASP A 5 -22.91 -3.40 -8.03
CA ASP A 5 -21.55 -2.87 -8.29
C ASP A 5 -20.78 -2.42 -7.04
N ALA A 6 -21.47 -2.01 -5.96
CA ALA A 6 -20.80 -1.48 -4.77
C ALA A 6 -20.07 -2.56 -3.95
N ALA A 7 -20.59 -3.79 -3.95
CA ALA A 7 -19.99 -4.91 -3.20
C ALA A 7 -18.73 -5.46 -3.88
N ALA A 8 -18.66 -5.45 -5.21
CA ALA A 8 -17.45 -5.84 -5.95
C ALA A 8 -16.33 -4.80 -5.80
N ALA A 9 -16.69 -3.51 -5.81
CA ALA A 9 -15.77 -2.41 -5.51
C ALA A 9 -15.30 -2.41 -4.04
N ALA A 10 -16.12 -2.88 -3.10
CA ALA A 10 -15.72 -3.03 -1.70
C ALA A 10 -14.72 -4.19 -1.50
N ALA A 11 -14.90 -5.30 -2.22
CA ALA A 11 -14.04 -6.49 -2.11
C ALA A 11 -12.65 -6.32 -2.76
N ALA A 12 -12.54 -5.52 -3.82
CA ALA A 12 -11.25 -5.21 -4.44
C ALA A 12 -10.54 -4.01 -3.77
N GLY A 13 -11.21 -3.30 -2.85
CA GLY A 13 -10.82 -1.96 -2.33
C GLY A 13 -9.59 -1.95 -1.44
N ALA A 14 -9.13 -3.12 -1.01
CA ALA A 14 -8.03 -3.29 -0.08
C ALA A 14 -6.76 -3.89 -0.70
N GLN A 15 -6.72 -4.10 -2.02
CA GLN A 15 -5.56 -4.75 -2.66
C GLN A 15 -4.41 -3.75 -2.83
N ALA A 16 -3.30 -4.01 -2.15
CA ALA A 16 -2.10 -3.21 -2.26
C ALA A 16 -1.45 -3.38 -3.64
N VAL A 17 -1.01 -2.28 -4.24
CA VAL A 17 -0.29 -2.24 -5.52
C VAL A 17 1.13 -1.74 -5.29
N GLN A 18 2.11 -2.39 -5.91
CA GLN A 18 3.48 -1.91 -5.89
C GLN A 18 3.64 -0.77 -6.91
N LEU A 19 4.00 0.40 -6.42
CA LEU A 19 4.19 1.61 -7.21
C LEU A 19 5.62 1.74 -7.72
N ILE A 20 6.58 1.44 -6.84
CA ILE A 20 8.02 1.41 -7.13
C ILE A 20 8.54 0.08 -6.62
N ASP A 21 9.34 -0.64 -7.40
CA ASP A 21 9.92 -1.90 -6.96
C ASP A 21 11.22 -1.73 -6.13
N GLY A 22 11.86 -2.84 -5.75
CA GLY A 22 13.09 -2.80 -4.94
C GLY A 22 14.32 -2.25 -5.69
N GLU A 23 14.28 -2.25 -7.01
CA GLU A 23 15.33 -1.70 -7.88
C GLU A 23 15.07 -0.22 -8.22
N GLY A 24 13.90 0.31 -7.87
CA GLY A 24 13.53 1.70 -8.08
C GLY A 24 12.71 1.94 -9.35
N GLU A 25 12.27 0.89 -10.04
CA GLU A 25 11.48 1.01 -11.26
C GLU A 25 10.01 1.33 -10.94
N PHE A 26 9.46 2.30 -11.66
CA PHE A 26 8.08 2.78 -11.47
C PHE A 26 7.08 1.98 -12.31
N ALA A 27 6.10 1.38 -11.64
CA ALA A 27 5.05 0.57 -12.28
C ALA A 27 3.88 1.43 -12.79
N GLY A 28 4.12 2.25 -13.81
CA GLY A 28 3.17 3.25 -14.30
C GLY A 28 1.79 2.71 -14.71
N GLU A 29 1.75 1.58 -15.41
CA GLU A 29 0.47 0.95 -15.81
C GLU A 29 -0.33 0.46 -14.60
N SER A 30 0.33 -0.14 -13.61
CA SER A 30 -0.29 -0.58 -12.35
C SER A 30 -0.79 0.61 -11.53
N ALA A 31 -0.04 1.71 -11.52
CA ALA A 31 -0.41 2.95 -10.85
C ALA A 31 -1.66 3.58 -11.48
N GLU A 32 -1.72 3.68 -12.80
CA GLU A 32 -2.87 4.22 -13.51
C GLU A 32 -4.13 3.38 -13.23
N ARG A 33 -4.02 2.06 -13.36
CA ARG A 33 -5.11 1.12 -13.02
C ARG A 33 -5.57 1.31 -11.58
N PHE A 34 -4.65 1.46 -10.63
CA PHE A 34 -4.98 1.73 -9.23
C PHE A 34 -5.73 3.05 -9.08
N MET A 35 -5.28 4.14 -9.72
CA MET A 35 -5.91 5.46 -9.60
C MET A 35 -7.35 5.47 -10.11
N THR A 36 -7.63 4.74 -11.19
CA THR A 36 -8.99 4.53 -11.71
C THR A 36 -9.82 3.70 -10.73
N TYR A 37 -9.29 2.55 -10.32
CA TYR A 37 -9.98 1.58 -9.48
C TYR A 37 -10.29 2.11 -8.07
N ALA A 38 -9.32 2.77 -7.44
CA ALA A 38 -9.44 3.35 -6.10
C ALA A 38 -10.32 4.60 -6.04
N GLY A 39 -10.84 5.05 -7.19
CA GLY A 39 -11.69 6.24 -7.31
C GLY A 39 -10.96 7.57 -7.10
N VAL A 40 -9.64 7.55 -6.90
CA VAL A 40 -8.84 8.75 -6.56
C VAL A 40 -8.91 9.78 -7.68
N ALA A 41 -8.91 9.35 -8.95
CA ALA A 41 -9.03 10.24 -10.10
C ALA A 41 -10.35 11.05 -10.11
N GLY A 42 -11.41 10.53 -9.48
CA GLY A 42 -12.71 11.20 -9.37
C GLY A 42 -12.84 12.14 -8.16
N CYS A 43 -11.87 12.13 -7.23
CA CYS A 43 -11.97 12.85 -5.96
C CYS A 43 -11.59 14.34 -6.05
N GLY A 44 -11.05 14.81 -7.18
CA GLY A 44 -10.58 16.19 -7.33
C GLY A 44 -9.54 16.54 -6.25
N LEU A 45 -9.85 17.50 -5.38
CA LEU A 45 -9.01 17.89 -4.24
C LEU A 45 -9.38 17.19 -2.92
N SER A 46 -10.45 16.38 -2.91
CA SER A 46 -10.96 15.69 -1.72
C SER A 46 -10.32 14.32 -1.55
N TYR A 47 -8.99 14.30 -1.44
CA TYR A 47 -8.22 13.09 -1.15
C TYR A 47 -7.06 13.38 -0.21
N ALA A 48 -6.62 12.36 0.51
CA ALA A 48 -5.45 12.40 1.37
C ALA A 48 -4.49 11.26 1.00
N VAL A 49 -3.20 11.52 1.12
CA VAL A 49 -2.14 10.52 0.98
C VAL A 49 -1.39 10.45 2.30
N VAL A 50 -1.27 9.25 2.87
CA VAL A 50 -0.56 8.99 4.11
C VAL A 50 0.60 8.04 3.81
N ALA A 51 1.83 8.43 4.13
CA ALA A 51 2.99 7.56 3.95
C ALA A 51 3.62 7.24 5.31
N ILE A 52 4.13 6.01 5.46
CA ILE A 52 4.90 5.62 6.64
C ILE A 52 6.34 5.28 6.25
N MET A 53 7.29 5.80 7.00
CA MET A 53 8.72 5.54 6.83
C MET A 53 9.37 5.16 8.16
N GLY A 54 10.46 4.40 8.10
CA GLY A 54 11.21 4.01 9.29
C GLY A 54 12.03 2.73 9.09
N PRO A 55 12.71 2.25 10.14
CA PRO A 55 13.62 1.11 10.06
C PRO A 55 12.96 -0.17 9.52
N GLN A 56 13.80 -1.10 9.03
CA GLN A 56 13.31 -2.42 8.63
C GLN A 56 12.76 -3.18 9.85
N SER A 57 11.65 -3.88 9.65
CA SER A 57 10.99 -4.69 10.69
C SER A 57 10.51 -3.90 11.93
N SER A 58 10.20 -2.61 11.80
CA SER A 58 9.63 -1.78 12.87
C SER A 58 8.09 -1.84 13.00
N GLY A 59 7.41 -2.71 12.23
CA GLY A 59 5.95 -2.88 12.29
C GLY A 59 5.13 -1.89 11.44
N LYS A 60 5.74 -1.27 10.42
CA LYS A 60 5.09 -0.28 9.53
C LYS A 60 3.82 -0.83 8.85
N SER A 61 3.96 -1.93 8.12
CA SER A 61 2.87 -2.59 7.39
C SER A 61 1.77 -3.06 8.35
N THR A 62 2.16 -3.63 9.50
CA THR A 62 1.24 -4.00 10.58
C THR A 62 0.42 -2.80 11.07
N LEU A 63 1.07 -1.65 11.31
CA LEU A 63 0.40 -0.44 11.77
C LEU A 63 -0.60 0.09 10.74
N LEU A 64 -0.23 0.12 9.45
CA LEU A 64 -1.13 0.55 8.38
C LEU A 64 -2.33 -0.39 8.25
N ASN A 65 -2.11 -1.71 8.32
CA ASN A 65 -3.19 -2.70 8.26
C ASN A 65 -4.18 -2.52 9.41
N LEU A 66 -3.69 -2.27 10.62
CA LEU A 66 -4.54 -2.06 11.81
C LEU A 66 -5.29 -0.72 11.79
N LEU A 67 -4.65 0.37 11.35
CA LEU A 67 -5.25 1.72 11.38
C LEU A 67 -6.21 1.97 10.21
N PHE A 68 -5.88 1.46 9.03
CA PHE A 68 -6.57 1.79 7.79
C PHE A 68 -7.31 0.60 7.16
N GLY A 69 -7.28 -0.57 7.78
CA GLY A 69 -7.95 -1.77 7.28
C GLY A 69 -7.34 -2.28 5.96
N THR A 70 -6.05 -2.02 5.74
CA THR A 70 -5.32 -2.50 4.55
C THR A 70 -4.79 -3.91 4.73
N ASN A 71 -4.20 -4.46 3.66
CA ASN A 71 -3.61 -5.80 3.65
C ASN A 71 -2.20 -5.80 3.02
N PHE A 72 -1.32 -4.91 3.49
CA PHE A 72 0.09 -4.96 3.13
C PHE A 72 0.76 -6.22 3.67
N ARG A 73 1.76 -6.71 2.95
CA ARG A 73 2.51 -7.90 3.36
C ARG A 73 3.28 -7.62 4.65
N GLU A 74 3.03 -8.44 5.66
CA GLU A 74 3.74 -8.41 6.94
C GLU A 74 4.84 -9.47 7.01
N MET A 75 5.80 -9.25 7.93
CA MET A 75 6.89 -10.18 8.16
C MET A 75 6.35 -11.43 8.85
N ASP A 76 6.65 -12.60 8.30
CA ASP A 76 6.35 -13.88 8.94
C ASP A 76 7.55 -14.33 9.79
N ALA A 77 7.43 -14.20 11.11
CA ALA A 77 8.49 -14.56 12.06
C ALA A 77 8.87 -16.06 12.00
N PHE A 78 7.96 -16.95 11.60
CA PHE A 78 8.23 -18.37 11.50
C PHE A 78 9.10 -18.72 10.28
N ARG A 79 9.12 -17.85 9.27
CA ARG A 79 9.92 -18.01 8.04
C ARG A 79 11.27 -17.29 8.09
N GLY A 80 11.59 -16.67 9.22
CA GLY A 80 12.82 -15.91 9.43
C GLY A 80 12.63 -14.40 9.25
N ARG A 81 13.59 -13.63 9.79
CA ARG A 81 13.59 -12.16 9.66
C ARG A 81 14.28 -11.79 8.36
N SER A 82 13.50 -11.43 7.35
CA SER A 82 14.00 -10.91 6.08
C SER A 82 13.30 -9.60 5.72
N GLN A 83 13.83 -8.88 4.74
CA GLN A 83 13.11 -7.76 4.16
C GLN A 83 11.75 -8.22 3.62
N THR A 84 10.69 -7.51 4.02
CA THR A 84 9.29 -7.87 3.72
C THR A 84 8.70 -6.94 2.67
N THR A 85 8.68 -5.63 2.96
CA THR A 85 8.30 -4.60 1.99
C THR A 85 9.52 -4.27 1.13
N LYS A 86 9.37 -4.42 -0.19
CA LYS A 86 10.36 -3.99 -1.19
C LYS A 86 9.77 -2.87 -2.04
N GLY A 87 10.51 -1.80 -2.22
CA GLY A 87 10.07 -0.59 -2.90
C GLY A 87 8.96 0.15 -2.15
N ILE A 88 7.98 0.67 -2.88
CA ILE A 88 6.86 1.44 -2.34
C ILE A 88 5.55 0.82 -2.77
N TRP A 89 4.68 0.54 -1.80
CA TRP A 89 3.36 -0.02 -2.02
C TRP A 89 2.29 1.00 -1.67
N MET A 90 1.13 0.94 -2.34
CA MET A 90 -0.02 1.80 -2.09
C MET A 90 -1.31 1.01 -1.96
N ALA A 91 -2.24 1.47 -1.13
CA ALA A 91 -3.57 0.88 -0.96
C ALA A 91 -4.64 1.94 -0.64
N ARG A 92 -5.88 1.70 -1.04
CA ARG A 92 -7.03 2.55 -0.71
C ARG A 92 -7.61 2.15 0.65
N CYS A 93 -7.93 3.14 1.48
CA CYS A 93 -8.51 2.94 2.81
C CYS A 93 -10.05 2.97 2.74
N VAL A 94 -10.68 1.82 2.52
CA VAL A 94 -12.15 1.74 2.41
C VAL A 94 -12.82 2.23 3.69
N GLY A 95 -13.82 3.10 3.57
CA GLY A 95 -14.55 3.67 4.72
C GLY A 95 -13.86 4.84 5.43
N VAL A 96 -12.70 5.29 4.93
CA VAL A 96 -12.01 6.50 5.41
C VAL A 96 -12.29 7.66 4.46
N GLU A 97 -12.75 8.78 5.03
CA GLU A 97 -13.03 10.05 4.35
C GLU A 97 -12.10 11.18 4.87
N PRO A 98 -11.60 12.08 4.00
CA PRO A 98 -11.76 12.07 2.55
C PRO A 98 -11.09 10.85 1.90
N CYS A 99 -11.23 10.65 0.59
CA CYS A 99 -10.62 9.53 -0.12
C CYS A 99 -9.13 9.38 0.23
N THR A 100 -8.80 8.39 1.07
CA THR A 100 -7.47 8.24 1.65
C THR A 100 -6.74 7.05 1.01
N VAL A 101 -5.54 7.33 0.52
CA VAL A 101 -4.58 6.33 0.04
C VAL A 101 -3.42 6.28 1.03
N VAL A 102 -3.00 5.08 1.41
CA VAL A 102 -1.82 4.88 2.25
C VAL A 102 -0.67 4.30 1.45
N MET A 103 0.55 4.66 1.82
CA MET A 103 1.79 4.20 1.20
C MET A 103 2.69 3.53 2.24
N ASP A 104 3.02 2.26 2.02
CA ASP A 104 3.98 1.49 2.81
C ASP A 104 5.34 1.49 2.11
N LEU A 105 6.33 2.11 2.75
CA LEU A 105 7.68 2.23 2.20
C LEU A 105 8.58 1.12 2.75
N GLU A 106 9.48 0.63 1.90
CA GLU A 106 10.60 -0.21 2.30
C GLU A 106 11.36 0.39 3.50
N GLY A 107 11.76 -0.48 4.42
CA GLY A 107 12.50 -0.06 5.60
C GLY A 107 13.94 0.36 5.29
N THR A 108 14.43 1.41 5.94
CA THR A 108 15.71 2.06 5.59
C THR A 108 16.97 1.36 6.09
N ASP A 109 16.86 0.46 7.08
CA ASP A 109 18.00 -0.08 7.84
C ASP A 109 18.32 -1.55 7.53
N GLY A 110 17.99 -2.01 6.32
CA GLY A 110 18.27 -3.36 5.88
C GLY A 110 19.76 -3.59 5.61
N ARG A 111 20.41 -4.42 6.44
CA ARG A 111 21.76 -4.96 6.15
C ARG A 111 21.86 -5.59 4.75
N GLU A 112 20.74 -6.05 4.19
CA GLU A 112 20.63 -6.66 2.86
C GLU A 112 20.97 -5.70 1.71
N ARG A 113 20.89 -4.37 1.90
CA ARG A 113 21.35 -3.38 0.90
C ARG A 113 22.83 -2.98 1.06
N GLY A 114 23.49 -3.46 2.12
CA GLY A 114 24.77 -2.94 2.63
C GLY A 114 26.01 -3.81 2.42
N GLU A 115 25.95 -4.87 1.60
CA GLU A 115 27.16 -5.57 1.12
C GLU A 115 27.38 -5.25 -0.36
N ARG A 116 28.01 -4.10 -0.62
CA ARG A 116 28.81 -3.85 -1.82
C ARG A 116 30.16 -3.29 -1.40
#